data_AF-A0A3A9BQ08-F1
#
_entry.id   AF-A0A3A9BQ08-F1
#
_cell.length_a   1.000
_cell.length_b   1.000
_cell.length_c   1.000
_cell.angle_alpha   90.00
_cell.angle_beta   90.00
_cell.angle_gamma   90.00
#
_symmetry.space_group_name_H-M   'P 1'
#
loop_
_entity.id
_entity.type
_entity.pdbx_description
1 polymer ?
#
loop_
_entity_poly.entity_id
_entity_poly.type
_entity_poly.pdbx_seq_one_letter_code
_entity_poly.pdbx_strand_id
1 'polypeptide(L)'
;MGDNLYKIAGNVMIPEEKREEFNRYILRILDKGGIRKTEEMRLGGRTVTVISRPVPDSQGIVSFDYSIFEKRKRETGMYNINTCQLLTPDRGYQEFGLVMNMIMVMQESYSENPCYFMHEDKPCSVDGYIALIRKMLGIEPELSHRAKIWDMLLFLKNTQGYESVTAKMIWKAWPYDLCPLDIAQFLAAIGVDSREITAPRKPFIRERSEIKEAPRGKLEYYVYQVILRLVKERRGDDLELFLSRLLDMDLSERKRLTEDSPYGVIAEVSLYVLPSIIVHAYAVAVNRDFWEVWRGLGIKGYSEILTEQRDPEDYHDGKDKWILWFYKAIQRENEDEFIEFWEDEELDFSEGMKECLSKWRERFGRIHLEEAFDTEGFLTQIVVDLDRVWGCRLVDKAFITEFIEHKDEDDYKKALLLYREFMDEDTAYFPELTKKQANQWVIRGNRNRFDFTAMSGLQSLLINHKHRYEILGF
;
A
#
# COMPACT_ATOMS: atom_id res chain seq x y z
N MET A 1 20.70 4.82 -12.07
CA MET A 1 20.07 3.91 -11.09
C MET A 1 19.45 4.80 -10.04
N GLY A 2 18.14 4.97 -10.07
CA GLY A 2 17.44 5.62 -8.95
C GLY A 2 17.45 4.63 -7.80
N ASP A 3 17.91 5.04 -6.63
CA ASP A 3 17.76 4.22 -5.43
C ASP A 3 16.27 3.91 -5.25
N ASN A 4 15.94 2.62 -5.06
CA ASN A 4 14.58 2.22 -4.73
C ASN A 4 14.25 2.75 -3.33
N LEU A 5 13.72 3.97 -3.28
CA LEU A 5 13.40 4.70 -2.05
C LEU A 5 12.44 3.92 -1.17
N TYR A 6 11.50 3.19 -1.76
CA TYR A 6 10.62 2.30 -1.02
C TYR A 6 11.12 0.86 -1.11
N LYS A 7 10.86 0.02 -0.10
CA LYS A 7 11.19 -1.42 -0.12
C LYS A 7 10.49 -2.18 1.01
N ILE A 8 10.49 -3.50 0.92
CA ILE A 8 10.17 -4.38 2.05
C ILE A 8 11.48 -4.77 2.74
N ALA A 9 11.56 -4.55 4.05
CA ALA A 9 12.58 -5.15 4.91
C ALA A 9 12.11 -6.53 5.35
N GLY A 10 12.85 -7.58 4.98
CA GLY A 10 12.49 -8.98 5.26
C GLY A 10 12.05 -9.75 4.01
N ASN A 11 11.69 -11.01 4.22
CA ASN A 11 11.28 -11.91 3.15
C ASN A 11 9.75 -12.04 3.14
N VAL A 12 9.13 -11.57 2.06
CA VAL A 12 7.69 -11.77 1.82
C VAL A 12 7.42 -13.25 1.62
N MET A 13 6.57 -13.83 2.46
CA MET A 13 6.13 -15.23 2.36
C MET A 13 4.61 -15.28 2.52
N ILE A 14 3.90 -15.36 1.39
CA ILE A 14 2.44 -15.47 1.40
C ILE A 14 2.07 -16.97 1.53
N PRO A 15 1.27 -17.34 2.54
CA PRO A 15 0.80 -18.72 2.70
C PRO A 15 0.09 -19.25 1.46
N GLU A 16 0.27 -20.54 1.16
CA GLU A 16 -0.25 -21.14 -0.07
C GLU A 16 -1.78 -21.06 -0.13
N GLU A 17 -2.45 -21.27 0.99
CA GLU A 17 -3.90 -21.19 1.15
C GLU A 17 -4.47 -19.78 0.96
N LYS A 18 -3.66 -18.73 1.15
CA LYS A 18 -4.05 -17.33 0.93
C LYS A 18 -3.61 -16.79 -0.43
N ARG A 19 -2.79 -17.54 -1.18
CA ARG A 19 -2.13 -17.05 -2.41
C ARG A 19 -3.13 -16.67 -3.49
N GLU A 20 -4.17 -17.48 -3.72
CA GLU A 20 -5.17 -17.19 -4.74
C GLU A 20 -5.92 -15.89 -4.42
N GLU A 21 -6.39 -15.75 -3.18
CA GLU A 21 -7.08 -14.54 -2.72
C GLU A 21 -6.17 -13.30 -2.85
N PHE A 22 -4.94 -13.41 -2.36
CA PHE A 22 -3.93 -12.35 -2.46
C PHE A 22 -3.71 -11.91 -3.90
N ASN A 23 -3.49 -12.86 -4.82
CA ASN A 23 -3.29 -12.59 -6.24
C ASN A 23 -4.49 -11.87 -6.87
N ARG A 24 -5.72 -12.28 -6.53
CA ARG A 24 -6.93 -11.58 -7.01
C ARG A 24 -6.94 -10.11 -6.57
N TYR A 25 -6.53 -9.82 -5.33
CA TYR A 25 -6.42 -8.45 -4.84
C TYR A 25 -5.32 -7.65 -5.54
N ILE A 26 -4.14 -8.22 -5.75
CA ILE A 26 -3.05 -7.53 -6.46
C ILE A 26 -3.45 -7.18 -7.89
N LEU A 27 -4.08 -8.11 -8.62
CA LEU A 27 -4.57 -7.84 -9.97
C LEU A 27 -5.65 -6.75 -9.98
N ARG A 28 -6.53 -6.74 -8.98
CA ARG A 28 -7.56 -5.68 -8.83
C ARG A 28 -6.95 -4.32 -8.49
N ILE A 29 -5.89 -4.28 -7.67
CA ILE A 29 -5.13 -3.06 -7.38
C ILE A 29 -4.47 -2.52 -8.65
N LEU A 30 -3.84 -3.40 -9.45
CA LEU A 30 -3.24 -2.99 -10.73
C LEU A 30 -4.30 -2.45 -11.69
N ASP A 31 -5.45 -3.14 -11.81
CA ASP A 31 -6.51 -2.74 -12.72
C ASP A 31 -7.12 -1.39 -12.33
N LYS A 32 -7.63 -1.26 -11.09
CA LYS A 32 -8.25 -0.03 -10.57
C LYS A 32 -7.25 1.11 -10.37
N GLY A 33 -5.97 0.78 -10.20
CA GLY A 33 -4.86 1.73 -10.16
C GLY A 33 -4.45 2.24 -11.55
N GLY A 34 -5.09 1.79 -12.63
CA GLY A 34 -4.80 2.24 -13.99
C GLY A 34 -3.48 1.72 -14.54
N ILE A 35 -2.97 0.61 -14.00
CA ILE A 35 -1.72 0.00 -14.44
C ILE A 35 -2.00 -0.99 -15.58
N ARG A 36 -1.21 -0.88 -16.65
CA ARG A 36 -1.42 -1.60 -17.90
C ARG A 36 -0.12 -2.12 -18.49
N LYS A 37 -0.27 -3.06 -19.43
CA LYS A 37 0.81 -3.54 -20.30
C LYS A 37 0.64 -2.93 -21.68
N THR A 38 1.72 -2.38 -22.25
CA THR A 38 1.76 -2.00 -23.66
C THR A 38 1.97 -3.21 -24.57
N GLU A 39 1.27 -3.22 -25.68
CA GLU A 39 1.37 -4.25 -26.73
C GLU A 39 1.31 -3.59 -28.11
N GLU A 40 1.83 -4.28 -29.12
CA GLU A 40 1.64 -3.90 -30.53
C GLU A 40 0.56 -4.79 -31.15
N MET A 41 -0.31 -4.19 -31.96
CA MET A 41 -1.28 -4.94 -32.76
C MET A 41 -1.43 -4.37 -34.17
N ARG A 42 -1.87 -5.21 -35.11
CA ARG A 42 -2.22 -4.79 -36.47
C ARG A 42 -3.67 -4.36 -36.52
N LEU A 43 -3.91 -3.19 -37.09
CA LEU A 43 -5.24 -2.59 -37.29
C LEU A 43 -5.22 -1.76 -38.58
N GLY A 44 -6.12 -2.04 -39.52
CA GLY A 44 -6.22 -1.31 -40.80
C GLY A 44 -4.93 -1.33 -41.62
N GLY A 45 -4.20 -2.45 -41.59
CA GLY A 45 -2.89 -2.59 -42.24
C GLY A 45 -1.75 -1.79 -41.60
N ARG A 46 -1.96 -1.15 -40.44
CA ARG A 46 -0.95 -0.41 -39.68
C ARG A 46 -0.63 -1.13 -38.37
N THR A 47 0.58 -0.92 -37.86
CA THR A 47 0.93 -1.35 -36.49
C THR A 47 0.65 -0.19 -35.55
N VAL A 48 -0.13 -0.45 -34.50
CA VAL A 48 -0.50 0.52 -33.45
C VAL A 48 -0.09 -0.01 -32.08
N THR A 49 0.28 0.91 -31.19
CA THR A 49 0.56 0.59 -29.79
C THR A 49 -0.73 0.73 -28.98
N VAL A 50 -1.05 -0.30 -28.22
CA VAL A 50 -2.26 -0.40 -27.40
C VAL A 50 -1.90 -0.80 -25.99
N ILE A 51 -2.87 -0.72 -25.09
CA ILE A 51 -2.73 -1.17 -23.71
C ILE A 51 -3.69 -2.31 -23.40
N SER A 52 -3.33 -3.16 -22.46
CA SER A 52 -4.18 -4.24 -21.97
C SER A 52 -4.09 -4.36 -20.46
N ARG A 53 -5.16 -4.90 -19.85
CA ARG A 53 -5.11 -5.32 -18.44
C ARG A 53 -3.98 -6.33 -18.26
N PRO A 54 -3.11 -6.16 -17.25
CA PRO A 54 -2.00 -7.06 -17.06
C PRO A 54 -2.51 -8.41 -16.54
N VAL A 55 -2.26 -9.47 -17.29
CA VAL A 55 -2.67 -10.84 -16.97
C VAL A 55 -1.43 -11.74 -16.84
N PRO A 56 -1.50 -12.81 -16.03
CA PRO A 56 -0.38 -13.74 -15.89
C PRO A 56 -0.15 -14.51 -17.20
N ASP A 57 1.11 -14.70 -17.55
CA ASP A 57 1.53 -15.59 -18.63
C ASP A 57 1.58 -17.07 -18.18
N SER A 58 2.05 -17.96 -19.07
CA SER A 58 2.19 -19.40 -18.78
C SER A 58 3.11 -19.72 -17.60
N GLN A 59 3.98 -18.80 -17.18
CA GLN A 59 4.89 -18.93 -16.04
C GLN A 59 4.34 -18.23 -14.79
N GLY A 60 3.13 -17.66 -14.86
CA GLY A 60 2.53 -16.89 -13.79
C GLY A 60 3.08 -15.47 -13.66
N ILE A 61 3.75 -14.95 -14.68
CA ILE A 61 4.33 -13.61 -14.66
C ILE A 61 3.33 -12.60 -15.24
N VAL A 62 3.04 -11.58 -14.44
CA VAL A 62 2.22 -10.42 -14.79
C VAL A 62 3.15 -9.24 -15.08
N SER A 63 3.31 -8.91 -16.36
CA SER A 63 4.16 -7.77 -16.80
C SER A 63 3.34 -6.51 -17.04
N PHE A 64 3.84 -5.35 -16.63
CA PHE A 64 3.19 -4.05 -16.85
C PHE A 64 4.22 -2.93 -17.02
N ASP A 65 3.87 -1.91 -17.81
CA ASP A 65 4.81 -0.83 -18.16
C ASP A 65 4.11 0.50 -18.51
N TYR A 66 2.83 0.66 -18.19
CA TYR A 66 2.09 1.89 -18.49
C TYR A 66 1.15 2.29 -17.35
N SER A 67 1.08 3.60 -17.09
CA SER A 67 0.11 4.21 -16.17
C SER A 67 -0.88 5.05 -16.96
N ILE A 68 -2.17 4.71 -16.84
CA ILE A 68 -3.28 5.43 -17.47
C ILE A 68 -3.38 6.87 -16.97
N PHE A 69 -3.30 7.06 -15.65
CA PHE A 69 -3.49 8.37 -15.03
C PHE A 69 -2.32 9.32 -15.29
N GLU A 70 -1.10 8.78 -15.47
CA GLU A 70 0.08 9.56 -15.87
C GLU A 70 0.20 9.70 -17.39
N LYS A 71 -0.57 8.92 -18.16
CA LYS A 71 -0.51 8.84 -19.64
C LYS A 71 0.90 8.53 -20.14
N ARG A 72 1.61 7.65 -19.45
CA ARG A 72 3.05 7.47 -19.62
C ARG A 72 3.50 6.01 -19.50
N LYS A 73 4.46 5.66 -20.36
CA LYS A 73 5.23 4.42 -20.28
C LYS A 73 6.33 4.53 -19.20
N ARG A 74 6.40 3.52 -18.33
CA ARG A 74 7.38 3.32 -17.27
C ARG A 74 8.35 2.21 -17.64
N GLU A 75 9.41 2.02 -16.85
CA GLU A 75 10.21 0.80 -16.94
C GLU A 75 9.34 -0.41 -16.59
N THR A 76 9.56 -1.53 -17.30
CA THR A 76 8.71 -2.71 -17.15
C THR A 76 8.82 -3.30 -15.75
N GLY A 77 7.70 -3.31 -15.04
CA GLY A 77 7.50 -4.02 -13.78
C GLY A 77 6.94 -5.42 -14.01
N MET A 78 7.17 -6.28 -13.02
CA MET A 78 6.74 -7.67 -13.03
C MET A 78 6.19 -8.05 -11.67
N TYR A 79 5.09 -8.80 -11.66
CA TYR A 79 4.57 -9.48 -10.49
C TYR A 79 4.45 -10.97 -10.78
N ASN A 80 4.92 -11.83 -9.89
CA ASN A 80 4.85 -13.28 -10.06
C ASN A 80 3.75 -13.85 -9.15
N ILE A 81 2.70 -14.44 -9.74
CA ILE A 81 1.57 -14.98 -8.97
C ILE A 81 1.94 -16.24 -8.17
N ASN A 82 3.00 -16.94 -8.54
CA ASN A 82 3.44 -18.17 -7.89
C ASN A 82 4.28 -17.87 -6.64
N THR A 83 5.09 -16.79 -6.67
CA THR A 83 5.96 -16.38 -5.56
C THR A 83 5.45 -15.16 -4.80
N CYS A 84 4.40 -14.49 -5.31
CA CYS A 84 3.87 -13.23 -4.81
C CYS A 84 4.88 -12.07 -4.78
N GLN A 85 5.97 -12.16 -5.55
CA GLN A 85 7.02 -11.15 -5.58
C GLN A 85 6.73 -10.06 -6.61
N LEU A 86 7.02 -8.81 -6.22
CA LEU A 86 6.91 -7.62 -7.06
C LEU A 86 8.32 -7.11 -7.39
N LEU A 87 8.63 -6.99 -8.68
CA LEU A 87 9.84 -6.39 -9.20
C LEU A 87 9.49 -5.13 -9.99
N THR A 88 9.98 -3.99 -9.54
CA THR A 88 9.71 -2.68 -10.14
C THR A 88 11.02 -1.87 -10.23
N PRO A 89 11.68 -1.87 -11.40
CA PRO A 89 12.96 -1.17 -11.59
C PRO A 89 12.85 0.35 -11.42
N ASP A 90 11.85 0.98 -12.03
CA ASP A 90 11.41 2.35 -11.76
C ASP A 90 10.12 2.31 -10.95
N ARG A 91 10.24 2.21 -9.62
CA ARG A 91 9.07 2.38 -8.76
C ARG A 91 8.54 3.82 -8.79
N GLY A 92 9.42 4.76 -9.08
CA GLY A 92 9.12 6.16 -9.33
C GLY A 92 8.44 6.88 -8.17
N TYR A 93 7.67 7.89 -8.55
CA TYR A 93 6.80 8.73 -7.73
C TYR A 93 5.45 8.84 -8.45
N GLN A 94 4.50 9.59 -7.88
CA GLN A 94 3.18 9.86 -8.45
C GLN A 94 2.27 8.61 -8.42
N GLU A 95 1.30 8.52 -9.33
CA GLU A 95 0.22 7.52 -9.32
C GLU A 95 0.74 6.09 -9.41
N PHE A 96 1.73 5.83 -10.28
CA PHE A 96 2.34 4.50 -10.41
C PHE A 96 3.00 4.05 -9.09
N GLY A 97 3.77 4.94 -8.46
CA GLY A 97 4.44 4.67 -7.19
C GLY A 97 3.46 4.40 -6.05
N LEU A 98 2.33 5.14 -6.01
CA LEU A 98 1.27 4.91 -5.04
C LEU A 98 0.71 3.48 -5.14
N VAL A 99 0.42 3.01 -6.36
CA VAL A 99 -0.11 1.65 -6.60
C VAL A 99 0.91 0.59 -6.19
N MET A 100 2.19 0.76 -6.55
CA MET A 100 3.25 -0.18 -6.14
C MET A 100 3.42 -0.24 -4.61
N ASN A 101 3.26 0.89 -3.93
CA ASN A 101 3.31 0.95 -2.48
C ASN A 101 2.10 0.27 -1.82
N MET A 102 0.89 0.38 -2.40
CA MET A 102 -0.27 -0.40 -1.95
C MET A 102 -0.02 -1.91 -2.03
N ILE A 103 0.61 -2.40 -3.11
CA ILE A 103 0.96 -3.81 -3.26
C ILE A 103 1.95 -4.25 -2.17
N MET A 104 2.95 -3.43 -1.84
CA MET A 104 3.90 -3.74 -0.76
C MET A 104 3.25 -3.76 0.62
N VAL A 105 2.30 -2.85 0.90
CA VAL A 105 1.53 -2.90 2.15
C VAL A 105 0.67 -4.16 2.22
N MET A 106 0.09 -4.60 1.10
CA MET A 106 -0.59 -5.90 1.02
C MET A 106 0.37 -7.07 1.28
N GLN A 107 1.58 -7.04 0.72
CA GLN A 107 2.60 -8.07 0.97
C GLN A 107 2.98 -8.14 2.44
N GLU A 108 3.18 -7.00 3.11
CA GLU A 108 3.42 -6.94 4.55
C GLU A 108 2.26 -7.54 5.36
N SER A 109 1.03 -7.21 5.00
CA SER A 109 -0.17 -7.66 5.71
C SER A 109 -0.41 -9.17 5.60
N TYR A 110 -0.14 -9.77 4.43
CA TYR A 110 -0.40 -11.19 4.17
C TYR A 110 0.79 -12.12 4.48
N SER A 111 1.96 -11.57 4.78
CA SER A 111 3.15 -12.37 5.02
C SER A 111 3.07 -13.11 6.35
N GLU A 112 3.47 -14.38 6.35
CA GLU A 112 3.61 -15.21 7.57
C GLU A 112 4.83 -14.82 8.39
N ASN A 113 5.90 -14.41 7.70
CA ASN A 113 7.13 -13.94 8.34
C ASN A 113 7.08 -12.42 8.52
N PRO A 114 7.73 -11.90 9.59
CA PRO A 114 7.91 -10.47 9.76
C PRO A 114 8.60 -9.86 8.55
N CYS A 115 7.90 -8.92 7.92
CA CYS A 115 8.47 -8.02 6.94
C CYS A 115 7.76 -6.68 7.03
N TYR A 116 8.45 -5.61 6.64
CA TYR A 116 7.96 -4.25 6.90
C TYR A 116 8.18 -3.34 5.70
N PHE A 117 7.18 -2.55 5.36
CA PHE A 117 7.25 -1.51 4.34
C PHE A 117 8.05 -0.30 4.85
N MET A 118 9.13 -0.01 4.12
CA MET A 118 10.15 0.97 4.45
C MET A 118 10.26 2.05 3.37
N HIS A 119 10.66 3.25 3.79
CA HIS A 119 11.20 4.31 2.95
C HIS A 119 12.64 4.58 3.39
N GLU A 120 13.58 4.32 2.50
CA GLU A 120 15.02 4.30 2.75
C GLU A 120 15.35 3.33 3.89
N ASP A 121 15.82 3.86 5.02
CA ASP A 121 16.16 3.11 6.23
C ASP A 121 15.08 3.23 7.32
N LYS A 122 13.90 3.79 7.01
CA LYS A 122 12.85 4.09 8.01
C LYS A 122 11.54 3.36 7.73
N PRO A 123 10.84 2.91 8.77
CA PRO A 123 9.46 2.43 8.62
C PRO A 123 8.53 3.49 8.05
N CYS A 124 7.72 3.11 7.06
CA CYS A 124 6.64 3.96 6.54
C CYS A 124 5.41 3.91 7.45
N SER A 125 4.68 5.02 7.56
CA SER A 125 3.26 4.95 7.94
C SER A 125 2.49 4.25 6.84
N VAL A 126 1.59 3.35 7.24
CA VAL A 126 0.77 2.54 6.34
C VAL A 126 -0.69 2.98 6.32
N ASP A 127 -1.09 3.91 7.19
CA ASP A 127 -2.48 4.28 7.42
C ASP A 127 -3.20 4.70 6.13
N GLY A 128 -2.58 5.59 5.34
CA GLY A 128 -3.14 6.08 4.09
C GLY A 128 -3.29 4.99 3.02
N TYR A 129 -2.33 4.05 2.96
CA TYR A 129 -2.39 2.92 2.03
C TYR A 129 -3.49 1.94 2.41
N ILE A 130 -3.66 1.67 3.71
CA ILE A 130 -4.73 0.80 4.21
C ILE A 130 -6.10 1.44 3.96
N ALA A 131 -6.25 2.76 4.17
CA ALA A 131 -7.49 3.48 3.86
C ALA A 131 -7.85 3.38 2.36
N LEU A 132 -6.86 3.43 1.48
CA LEU A 132 -7.03 3.23 0.03
C LEU A 132 -7.41 1.79 -0.31
N ILE A 133 -6.70 0.81 0.26
CA ILE A 133 -6.95 -0.63 0.04
C ILE A 133 -8.37 -1.00 0.49
N ARG A 134 -8.78 -0.54 1.68
CA ARG A 134 -10.14 -0.73 2.21
C ARG A 134 -11.19 -0.24 1.22
N LYS A 135 -11.04 0.99 0.71
CA LYS A 135 -12.00 1.57 -0.23
C LYS A 135 -11.98 0.86 -1.59
N MET A 136 -10.78 0.54 -2.08
CA MET A 136 -10.61 -0.01 -3.42
C MET A 136 -11.10 -1.47 -3.53
N LEU A 137 -10.84 -2.26 -2.49
CA LEU A 137 -11.07 -3.71 -2.49
C LEU A 137 -12.23 -4.16 -1.60
N GLY A 138 -12.64 -3.36 -0.62
CA GLY A 138 -13.66 -3.74 0.37
C GLY A 138 -13.16 -4.72 1.43
N ILE A 139 -11.85 -4.73 1.71
CA ILE A 139 -11.21 -5.66 2.67
C ILE A 139 -10.58 -4.93 3.85
N GLU A 140 -10.21 -5.68 4.87
CA GLU A 140 -9.59 -5.18 6.11
C GLU A 140 -8.23 -5.88 6.31
N PRO A 141 -7.12 -5.30 5.80
CA PRO A 141 -5.81 -5.94 5.92
C PRO A 141 -5.33 -5.94 7.38
N GLU A 142 -4.86 -7.10 7.86
CA GLU A 142 -4.32 -7.25 9.21
C GLU A 142 -2.82 -6.92 9.26
N LEU A 143 -2.39 -6.16 10.27
CA LEU A 143 -0.99 -5.72 10.43
C LEU A 143 -0.37 -6.34 11.69
N SER A 144 -0.52 -7.65 11.86
CA SER A 144 -0.19 -8.39 13.08
C SER A 144 1.29 -8.24 13.51
N HIS A 145 2.23 -8.28 12.56
CA HIS A 145 3.66 -8.10 12.84
C HIS A 145 4.03 -6.65 13.18
N ARG A 146 3.35 -5.67 12.58
CA ARG A 146 3.58 -4.23 12.84
C ARG A 146 2.98 -3.78 14.16
N ALA A 147 1.91 -4.42 14.62
CA ALA A 147 1.32 -4.17 15.93
C ALA A 147 2.31 -4.45 17.08
N LYS A 148 3.26 -5.37 16.87
CA LYS A 148 4.32 -5.74 17.84
C LYS A 148 5.54 -4.84 17.69
N ILE A 149 5.48 -3.66 18.31
CA ILE A 149 6.48 -2.59 18.20
C ILE A 149 7.90 -3.07 18.58
N TRP A 150 8.04 -3.83 19.68
CA TRP A 150 9.35 -4.32 20.11
C TRP A 150 9.90 -5.36 19.16
N ASP A 151 9.06 -6.31 18.70
CA ASP A 151 9.48 -7.32 17.72
C ASP A 151 9.95 -6.67 16.41
N MET A 152 9.23 -5.64 15.93
CA MET A 152 9.63 -4.85 14.77
C MET A 152 10.96 -4.14 14.98
N LEU A 153 11.18 -3.53 16.16
CA LEU A 153 12.45 -2.87 16.48
C LEU A 153 13.61 -3.85 16.50
N LEU A 154 13.41 -4.99 17.15
CA LEU A 154 14.42 -6.04 17.27
C LEU A 154 14.75 -6.63 15.89
N PHE A 155 13.74 -6.87 15.06
CA PHE A 155 13.93 -7.35 13.68
C PHE A 155 14.78 -6.36 12.87
N LEU A 156 14.41 -5.09 12.85
CA LEU A 156 15.10 -4.07 12.05
C LEU A 156 16.52 -3.83 12.56
N LYS A 157 16.74 -3.80 13.88
CA LYS A 157 18.08 -3.67 14.49
C LYS A 157 19.04 -4.80 14.13
N ASN A 158 18.51 -5.99 13.85
CA ASN A 158 19.28 -7.16 13.44
C ASN A 158 19.31 -7.36 11.91
N THR A 159 18.69 -6.47 11.15
CA THR A 159 18.67 -6.53 9.69
C THR A 159 19.70 -5.56 9.11
N GLN A 160 20.58 -6.07 8.24
CA GLN A 160 21.62 -5.26 7.61
C GLN A 160 21.02 -4.04 6.90
N GLY A 161 21.55 -2.85 7.22
CA GLY A 161 21.13 -1.58 6.62
C GLY A 161 19.97 -0.88 7.34
N TYR A 162 19.49 -1.40 8.47
CA TYR A 162 18.45 -0.78 9.31
C TYR A 162 18.86 -0.62 10.78
N GLU A 163 20.15 -0.73 11.08
CA GLU A 163 20.70 -0.65 12.44
C GLU A 163 20.46 0.74 13.08
N SER A 164 20.28 1.77 12.24
CA SER A 164 19.98 3.17 12.63
C SER A 164 18.54 3.39 13.12
N VAL A 165 17.62 2.45 12.88
CA VAL A 165 16.21 2.59 13.27
C VAL A 165 16.07 2.80 14.77
N THR A 166 15.19 3.70 15.21
CA THR A 166 14.95 3.97 16.63
C THR A 166 13.52 3.62 17.02
N ALA A 167 13.25 3.44 18.33
CA ALA A 167 11.89 3.20 18.82
C ALA A 167 10.96 4.37 18.44
N LYS A 168 11.48 5.60 18.45
CA LYS A 168 10.75 6.80 18.01
C LYS A 168 10.35 6.75 16.54
N MET A 169 11.20 6.21 15.67
CA MET A 169 10.87 6.06 14.25
C MET A 169 9.74 5.05 14.04
N ILE A 170 9.78 3.92 14.74
CA ILE A 170 8.72 2.91 14.69
C ILE A 170 7.41 3.47 15.24
N TRP A 171 7.47 4.18 16.38
CA TRP A 171 6.28 4.79 16.98
C TRP A 171 5.59 5.78 16.02
N LYS A 172 6.36 6.60 15.30
CA LYS A 172 5.81 7.51 14.28
C LYS A 172 5.14 6.80 13.11
N ALA A 173 5.54 5.57 12.82
CA ALA A 173 5.01 4.74 11.76
C ALA A 173 3.99 3.70 12.25
N TRP A 174 3.64 3.74 13.54
CA TRP A 174 2.70 2.81 14.15
C TRP A 174 1.27 3.11 13.69
N PRO A 175 0.46 2.09 13.36
CA PRO A 175 -0.84 2.31 12.74
C PRO A 175 -1.94 2.61 13.77
N TYR A 176 -2.09 3.89 14.13
CA TYR A 176 -2.83 4.35 15.31
C TYR A 176 -4.30 3.92 15.41
N ASP A 177 -4.98 3.81 14.27
CA ASP A 177 -6.40 3.48 14.19
C ASP A 177 -6.64 2.12 13.50
N LEU A 178 -5.59 1.31 13.28
CA LEU A 178 -5.70 0.01 12.60
C LEU A 178 -5.38 -1.20 13.48
N CYS A 179 -4.65 -1.01 14.59
CA CYS A 179 -4.24 -2.10 15.47
C CYS A 179 -4.43 -1.74 16.93
N PRO A 180 -4.82 -2.70 17.78
CA PRO A 180 -4.81 -2.48 19.20
C PRO A 180 -3.37 -2.29 19.71
N LEU A 181 -3.16 -1.35 20.63
CA LEU A 181 -1.84 -1.11 21.21
C LEU A 181 -1.53 -2.20 22.24
N ASP A 182 -0.58 -3.08 21.92
CA ASP A 182 0.01 -3.97 22.91
C ASP A 182 0.95 -3.16 23.82
N ILE A 183 0.48 -2.92 25.05
CA ILE A 183 1.20 -2.13 26.06
C ILE A 183 2.54 -2.78 26.46
N ALA A 184 2.65 -4.12 26.46
CA ALA A 184 3.94 -4.75 26.75
C ALA A 184 4.95 -4.48 25.63
N GLN A 185 4.53 -4.67 24.37
CA GLN A 185 5.36 -4.38 23.19
C GLN A 185 5.77 -2.90 23.13
N PHE A 186 4.84 -1.99 23.44
CA PHE A 186 5.11 -0.56 23.49
C PHE A 186 6.14 -0.20 24.56
N LEU A 187 5.92 -0.63 25.81
CA LEU A 187 6.83 -0.34 26.92
C LEU A 187 8.23 -0.92 26.66
N ALA A 188 8.27 -2.14 26.13
CA ALA A 188 9.49 -2.84 25.77
C ALA A 188 10.35 -2.09 24.74
N ALA A 189 9.72 -1.30 23.87
CA ALA A 189 10.43 -0.48 22.89
C ALA A 189 10.73 0.93 23.39
N ILE A 190 9.79 1.60 24.08
CA ILE A 190 9.85 3.07 24.27
C ILE A 190 10.91 3.56 25.27
N GLY A 191 11.59 2.67 25.99
CA GLY A 191 12.68 3.03 26.89
C GLY A 191 14.08 2.90 26.29
N VAL A 192 14.27 2.07 25.27
CA VAL A 192 15.60 1.50 24.94
C VAL A 192 16.61 2.51 24.38
N ASP A 193 16.13 3.64 23.87
CA ASP A 193 16.98 4.73 23.38
C ASP A 193 17.35 5.73 24.50
N SER A 194 16.80 5.57 25.72
CA SER A 194 17.10 6.40 26.89
C SER A 194 18.35 5.90 27.61
N ARG A 195 19.09 6.82 28.25
CA ARG A 195 20.19 6.50 29.17
C ARG A 195 19.80 6.61 30.64
N GLU A 196 18.53 6.94 30.90
CA GLU A 196 18.01 7.18 32.23
C GLU A 196 16.64 6.54 32.39
N ILE A 197 16.36 6.06 33.60
CA ILE A 197 15.04 5.58 34.00
C ILE A 197 14.46 6.58 34.99
N THR A 198 13.41 7.28 34.55
CA THR A 198 12.73 8.27 35.38
C THR A 198 11.88 7.58 36.45
N ALA A 199 11.99 8.04 37.70
CA ALA A 199 11.12 7.56 38.76
C ALA A 199 9.64 7.94 38.47
N PRO A 200 8.70 6.98 38.48
CA PRO A 200 7.29 7.29 38.31
C PRO A 200 6.78 8.12 39.51
N ARG A 201 5.77 8.97 39.30
CA ARG A 201 5.17 9.82 40.35
C ARG A 201 4.77 9.05 41.62
N LYS A 202 4.35 7.80 41.46
CA LYS A 202 4.04 6.87 42.55
C LYS A 202 4.76 5.55 42.29
N PRO A 203 6.00 5.37 42.77
CA PRO A 203 6.75 4.14 42.62
C PRO A 203 6.03 2.94 43.22
N PHE A 204 6.28 1.77 42.65
CA PHE A 204 5.92 0.51 43.28
C PHE A 204 6.99 0.20 44.34
N ILE A 205 6.59 0.12 45.60
CA ILE A 205 7.48 -0.09 46.78
C ILE A 205 6.97 -1.28 47.61
N ARG A 206 6.28 -2.21 46.95
CA ARG A 206 5.57 -3.32 47.57
C ARG A 206 6.39 -4.62 47.53
N GLU A 207 5.90 -5.66 48.21
CA GLU A 207 6.58 -6.96 48.31
C GLU A 207 6.51 -7.76 46.99
N ARG A 208 7.38 -8.77 46.85
CA ARG A 208 7.46 -9.64 45.65
C ARG A 208 6.11 -10.25 45.29
N SER A 209 5.34 -10.68 46.29
CA SER A 209 4.01 -11.29 46.15
C SER A 209 2.99 -10.39 45.44
N GLU A 210 3.23 -9.08 45.40
CA GLU A 210 2.34 -8.06 44.83
C GLU A 210 2.79 -7.62 43.43
N ILE A 211 3.90 -8.16 42.88
CA ILE A 211 4.42 -7.81 41.54
C ILE A 211 3.38 -8.10 40.45
N LYS A 212 2.63 -9.19 40.60
CA LYS A 212 1.55 -9.59 39.68
C LYS A 212 0.45 -8.52 39.53
N GLU A 213 0.24 -7.68 40.55
CA GLU A 213 -0.77 -6.61 40.60
C GLU A 213 -0.16 -5.23 40.22
N ALA A 214 1.14 -5.17 39.96
CA ALA A 214 1.82 -3.93 39.65
C ALA A 214 1.56 -3.48 38.21
N PRO A 215 1.26 -2.19 37.97
CA PRO A 215 1.22 -1.67 36.61
C PRO A 215 2.57 -1.86 35.90
N ARG A 216 2.55 -2.46 34.70
CA ARG A 216 3.77 -2.78 33.91
C ARG A 216 4.73 -1.59 33.77
N GLY A 217 4.20 -0.39 33.51
CA GLY A 217 5.01 0.84 33.39
C GLY A 217 5.74 1.25 34.68
N LYS A 218 5.46 0.63 35.82
CA LYS A 218 6.19 0.84 37.08
C LYS A 218 7.24 -0.24 37.35
N LEU A 219 7.13 -1.39 36.70
CA LEU A 219 8.02 -2.53 36.93
C LEU A 219 9.44 -2.26 36.42
N GLU A 220 9.59 -1.45 35.37
CA GLU A 220 10.92 -1.02 34.87
C GLU A 220 11.72 -0.28 35.95
N TYR A 221 11.13 0.75 36.56
CA TYR A 221 11.80 1.48 37.64
C TYR A 221 12.05 0.60 38.87
N TYR A 222 11.11 -0.29 39.19
CA TYR A 222 11.25 -1.22 40.31
C TYR A 222 12.44 -2.19 40.11
N VAL A 223 12.50 -2.86 38.96
CA VAL A 223 13.61 -3.79 38.66
C VAL A 223 14.94 -3.05 38.53
N TYR A 224 14.93 -1.82 38.01
CA TYR A 224 16.10 -0.95 38.01
C TYR A 224 16.65 -0.69 39.41
N GLN A 225 15.79 -0.41 40.41
CA GLN A 225 16.27 -0.19 41.79
C GLN A 225 16.90 -1.46 42.39
N VAL A 226 16.35 -2.63 42.10
CA VAL A 226 16.90 -3.93 42.55
C VAL A 226 18.26 -4.18 41.90
N ILE A 227 18.34 -4.01 40.58
CA ILE A 227 19.58 -4.16 39.80
C ILE A 227 20.64 -3.17 40.25
N LEU A 228 20.29 -1.89 40.43
CA LEU A 228 21.21 -0.84 40.86
C LEU A 228 21.84 -1.15 42.22
N ARG A 229 21.09 -1.77 43.14
CA ARG A 229 21.62 -2.25 44.42
C ARG A 229 22.67 -3.34 44.21
N LEU A 230 22.36 -4.36 43.41
CA LEU A 230 23.28 -5.46 43.10
C LEU A 230 24.58 -4.97 42.43
N VAL A 231 24.48 -4.03 41.51
CA VAL A 231 25.65 -3.40 40.86
C VAL A 231 26.51 -2.65 41.90
N LYS A 232 25.89 -1.88 42.80
CA LYS A 232 26.60 -1.17 43.89
C LYS A 232 27.29 -2.11 44.88
N GLU A 233 26.73 -3.30 45.09
CA GLU A 233 27.32 -4.38 45.90
C GLU A 233 28.46 -5.13 45.19
N ARG A 234 28.91 -4.67 44.01
CA ARG A 234 29.96 -5.28 43.17
C ARG A 234 29.63 -6.70 42.70
N ARG A 235 28.35 -7.02 42.52
CA ARG A 235 27.87 -8.30 41.98
C ARG A 235 27.57 -8.25 40.47
N GLY A 236 28.24 -7.35 39.75
CA GLY A 236 27.97 -7.07 38.33
C GLY A 236 28.15 -8.29 37.42
N ASP A 237 29.30 -8.97 37.53
CA ASP A 237 29.62 -10.14 36.69
C ASP A 237 28.66 -11.31 36.93
N ASP A 238 28.33 -11.56 38.21
CA ASP A 238 27.34 -12.59 38.60
C ASP A 238 25.94 -12.24 38.07
N LEU A 239 25.58 -10.96 38.05
CA LEU A 239 24.32 -10.48 37.54
C LEU A 239 24.25 -10.61 36.01
N GLU A 240 25.30 -10.26 35.28
CA GLU A 240 25.34 -10.41 33.82
C GLU A 240 25.16 -11.88 33.40
N LEU A 241 25.85 -12.80 34.07
CA LEU A 241 25.72 -14.25 33.84
C LEU A 241 24.32 -14.78 34.19
N PHE A 242 23.70 -14.24 35.25
CA PHE A 242 22.33 -14.59 35.59
C PHE A 242 21.34 -14.09 34.54
N LEU A 243 21.46 -12.83 34.11
CA LEU A 243 20.58 -12.23 33.10
C LEU A 243 20.69 -12.94 31.75
N SER A 244 21.90 -13.30 31.31
CA SER A 244 22.10 -14.01 30.04
C SER A 244 21.42 -15.37 30.02
N ARG A 245 21.21 -16.00 31.19
CA ARG A 245 20.46 -17.25 31.33
C ARG A 245 18.96 -17.00 31.47
N LEU A 246 18.57 -16.11 32.38
CA LEU A 246 17.17 -15.83 32.69
C LEU A 246 16.39 -15.38 31.46
N LEU A 247 16.98 -14.52 30.63
CA LEU A 247 16.26 -13.86 29.54
C LEU A 247 16.05 -14.74 28.30
N ASP A 248 16.66 -15.92 28.26
CA ASP A 248 16.44 -16.97 27.24
C ASP A 248 15.64 -18.17 27.76
N MET A 249 15.27 -18.17 29.04
CA MET A 249 14.46 -19.22 29.65
C MET A 249 12.99 -19.12 29.27
N ASP A 250 12.34 -20.29 29.18
CA ASP A 250 10.89 -20.36 29.01
C ASP A 250 10.13 -19.87 30.27
N LEU A 251 8.82 -19.68 30.14
CA LEU A 251 8.00 -19.17 31.24
C LEU A 251 8.03 -20.10 32.48
N SER A 252 8.11 -21.42 32.29
CA SER A 252 8.11 -22.40 33.37
C SER A 252 9.46 -22.45 34.10
N GLU A 253 10.56 -22.28 33.38
CA GLU A 253 11.91 -22.13 33.90
C GLU A 253 12.05 -20.87 34.76
N ARG A 254 11.60 -19.72 34.24
CA ARG A 254 11.66 -18.44 34.98
C ARG A 254 10.85 -18.49 36.27
N LYS A 255 9.68 -19.15 36.25
CA LYS A 255 8.86 -19.40 37.46
C LYS A 255 9.60 -20.20 38.54
N ARG A 256 10.51 -21.10 38.18
CA ARG A 256 11.27 -21.89 39.17
C ARG A 256 12.33 -21.07 39.89
N LEU A 257 12.69 -19.90 39.37
CA LEU A 257 13.70 -19.01 39.93
C LEU A 257 13.12 -17.94 40.86
N THR A 258 11.81 -17.92 41.12
CA THR A 258 11.14 -16.87 41.91
C THR A 258 11.26 -17.10 43.43
N GLU A 259 12.50 -17.09 43.92
CA GLU A 259 12.83 -17.21 45.34
C GLU A 259 12.88 -15.85 46.07
N ASP A 260 13.02 -15.86 47.41
CA ASP A 260 13.12 -14.64 48.21
C ASP A 260 14.56 -14.11 48.20
N SER A 261 14.98 -13.63 47.04
CA SER A 261 16.30 -13.03 46.82
C SER A 261 16.21 -11.91 45.78
N PRO A 262 17.19 -10.98 45.71
CA PRO A 262 17.21 -9.98 44.65
C PRO A 262 17.16 -10.56 43.24
N TYR A 263 17.77 -11.74 43.03
CA TYR A 263 17.72 -12.47 41.76
C TYR A 263 16.34 -13.08 41.52
N GLY A 264 15.70 -13.62 42.56
CA GLY A 264 14.33 -14.12 42.49
C GLY A 264 13.29 -13.02 42.23
N VAL A 265 13.54 -11.79 42.70
CA VAL A 265 12.70 -10.62 42.34
C VAL A 265 12.84 -10.27 40.86
N ILE A 266 14.06 -10.28 40.31
CA ILE A 266 14.27 -10.06 38.87
C ILE A 266 13.57 -11.16 38.05
N ALA A 267 13.68 -12.43 38.48
CA ALA A 267 12.98 -13.54 37.86
C ALA A 267 11.46 -13.37 37.90
N GLU A 268 10.88 -12.94 39.03
CA GLU A 268 9.45 -12.68 39.16
C GLU A 268 9.00 -11.55 38.22
N VAL A 269 9.75 -10.42 38.16
CA VAL A 269 9.43 -9.32 37.24
C VAL A 269 9.44 -9.80 35.79
N SER A 270 10.39 -10.66 35.42
CA SER A 270 10.50 -11.19 34.05
C SER A 270 9.20 -11.85 33.59
N LEU A 271 8.42 -12.45 34.51
CA LEU A 271 7.16 -13.10 34.16
C LEU A 271 6.13 -12.14 33.57
N TYR A 272 6.22 -10.83 33.81
CA TYR A 272 5.20 -9.85 33.44
C TYR A 272 5.68 -8.78 32.45
N VAL A 273 6.98 -8.75 32.12
CA VAL A 273 7.59 -7.77 31.20
C VAL A 273 8.49 -8.46 30.19
N LEU A 274 8.62 -7.87 29.00
CA LEU A 274 9.54 -8.37 27.98
C LEU A 274 11.01 -8.15 28.37
N PRO A 275 11.95 -8.94 27.81
CA PRO A 275 13.36 -8.92 28.22
C PRO A 275 14.01 -7.55 28.15
N SER A 276 13.62 -6.73 27.15
CA SER A 276 14.20 -5.41 26.93
C SER A 276 14.05 -4.47 28.13
N ILE A 277 12.98 -4.61 28.92
CA ILE A 277 12.77 -3.81 30.14
C ILE A 277 13.86 -4.10 31.17
N ILE A 278 14.19 -5.39 31.36
CA ILE A 278 15.22 -5.82 32.32
C ILE A 278 16.61 -5.46 31.80
N VAL A 279 16.84 -5.63 30.49
CA VAL A 279 18.12 -5.24 29.86
C VAL A 279 18.34 -3.73 29.94
N HIS A 280 17.30 -2.92 29.72
CA HIS A 280 17.40 -1.46 29.86
C HIS A 280 17.70 -1.05 31.29
N ALA A 281 17.02 -1.65 32.28
CA ALA A 281 17.33 -1.47 33.69
C ALA A 281 18.78 -1.82 34.04
N TYR A 282 19.30 -2.94 33.52
CA TYR A 282 20.70 -3.33 33.68
C TYR A 282 21.65 -2.33 33.03
N ALA A 283 21.44 -2.00 31.75
CA ALA A 283 22.28 -1.08 30.97
C ALA A 283 22.41 0.29 31.64
N VAL A 284 21.31 0.86 32.14
CA VAL A 284 21.31 2.13 32.86
C VAL A 284 22.04 2.01 34.20
N ALA A 285 21.86 0.92 34.95
CA ALA A 285 22.54 0.71 36.23
C ALA A 285 24.06 0.59 36.10
N VAL A 286 24.55 0.04 34.98
CA VAL A 286 25.99 -0.07 34.68
C VAL A 286 26.51 1.03 33.76
N ASN A 287 25.67 2.01 33.40
CA ASN A 287 25.99 3.14 32.51
C ASN A 287 26.58 2.70 31.15
N ARG A 288 25.95 1.72 30.51
CA ARG A 288 26.29 1.21 29.16
C ARG A 288 25.15 1.46 28.17
N ASP A 289 25.48 1.47 26.88
CA ASP A 289 24.46 1.53 25.83
C ASP A 289 23.58 0.27 25.84
N PHE A 290 22.27 0.43 25.66
CA PHE A 290 21.32 -0.67 25.67
C PHE A 290 21.67 -1.74 24.64
N TRP A 291 21.98 -1.36 23.41
CA TRP A 291 22.21 -2.31 22.32
C TRP A 291 23.57 -3.01 22.45
N GLU A 292 24.58 -2.33 23.02
CA GLU A 292 25.84 -2.99 23.42
C GLU A 292 25.61 -4.07 24.47
N VAL A 293 24.78 -3.79 25.48
CA VAL A 293 24.44 -4.76 26.53
C VAL A 293 23.60 -5.90 25.95
N TRP A 294 22.55 -5.59 25.18
CA TRP A 294 21.69 -6.58 24.54
C TRP A 294 22.51 -7.59 23.71
N ARG A 295 23.42 -7.09 22.84
CA ARG A 295 24.30 -7.95 22.05
C ARG A 295 25.33 -8.69 22.90
N GLY A 296 25.87 -8.05 23.93
CA GLY A 296 26.84 -8.66 24.84
C GLY A 296 26.27 -9.84 25.63
N LEU A 297 24.99 -9.78 26.00
CA LEU A 297 24.29 -10.89 26.65
C LEU A 297 24.08 -12.10 25.75
N GLY A 298 24.12 -11.91 24.42
CA GLY A 298 23.97 -13.01 23.44
C GLY A 298 22.60 -13.69 23.46
N ILE A 299 21.58 -13.01 23.95
CA ILE A 299 20.23 -13.57 24.14
C ILE A 299 19.37 -13.45 22.88
N LYS A 300 18.46 -14.40 22.71
CA LYS A 300 17.33 -14.28 21.76
C LYS A 300 16.19 -13.47 22.37
N GLY A 301 15.95 -13.65 23.67
CA GLY A 301 14.84 -13.03 24.39
C GLY A 301 13.53 -13.81 24.23
N TYR A 302 12.80 -13.98 25.33
CA TYR A 302 11.45 -14.52 25.32
C TYR A 302 10.39 -13.50 24.85
N SER A 303 9.28 -14.00 24.32
CA SER A 303 8.07 -13.22 23.99
C SER A 303 6.86 -13.56 24.87
N GLU A 304 6.86 -14.72 25.52
CA GLU A 304 5.80 -15.13 26.44
C GLU A 304 5.89 -14.41 27.79
N ILE A 305 4.81 -13.75 28.19
CA ILE A 305 4.64 -13.12 29.50
C ILE A 305 3.24 -13.41 30.04
N LEU A 306 3.08 -13.35 31.35
CA LEU A 306 1.79 -13.36 32.01
C LEU A 306 1.05 -12.05 31.71
N THR A 307 -0.11 -12.18 31.07
CA THR A 307 -1.06 -11.11 30.80
C THR A 307 -2.30 -11.33 31.66
N GLU A 308 -2.82 -10.28 32.29
CA GLU A 308 -4.22 -10.30 32.72
C GLU A 308 -5.09 -10.42 31.46
N GLN A 309 -6.09 -11.31 31.48
CA GLN A 309 -7.14 -11.33 30.47
C GLN A 309 -7.86 -9.98 30.56
N ARG A 310 -7.57 -9.07 29.63
CA ARG A 310 -8.44 -7.92 29.39
C ARG A 310 -9.55 -8.38 28.46
N ASP A 311 -10.78 -8.08 28.83
CA ASP A 311 -11.91 -8.24 27.92
C ASP A 311 -11.63 -7.42 26.64
N PRO A 312 -11.72 -8.04 25.44
CA PRO A 312 -11.56 -7.35 24.17
C PRO A 312 -12.56 -6.20 23.95
N GLU A 313 -13.63 -6.15 24.77
CA GLU A 313 -14.79 -5.27 24.63
C GLU A 313 -14.51 -3.78 24.94
N ASP A 314 -13.36 -3.43 25.52
CA ASP A 314 -12.99 -2.03 25.80
C ASP A 314 -12.46 -1.26 24.58
N TYR A 315 -12.39 -1.89 23.40
CA TYR A 315 -12.13 -1.19 22.15
C TYR A 315 -13.44 -0.60 21.61
N HIS A 316 -13.53 0.73 21.62
CA HIS A 316 -14.58 1.48 20.95
C HIS A 316 -14.60 1.16 19.44
N ASP A 317 -15.45 0.21 19.04
CA ASP A 317 -15.89 -0.07 17.67
C ASP A 317 -16.86 1.02 17.17
N GLY A 318 -16.40 2.27 17.14
CA GLY A 318 -17.28 3.42 16.91
C GLY A 318 -16.65 4.64 16.26
N LYS A 319 -15.41 4.56 15.77
CA LYS A 319 -14.91 5.60 14.87
C LYS A 319 -15.29 5.23 13.45
N ASP A 320 -15.98 6.13 12.76
CA ASP A 320 -16.17 6.06 11.31
C ASP A 320 -14.83 5.68 10.66
N LYS A 321 -14.78 4.50 10.05
CA LYS A 321 -13.54 3.97 9.47
C LYS A 321 -13.00 4.99 8.49
N TRP A 322 -11.76 5.44 8.72
CA TRP A 322 -11.13 6.40 7.82
C TRP A 322 -10.96 5.76 6.44
N ILE A 323 -11.61 6.36 5.45
CA ILE A 323 -11.62 5.96 4.05
C ILE A 323 -10.92 7.06 3.25
N LEU A 324 -10.06 6.66 2.32
CA LEU A 324 -9.43 7.56 1.36
C LEU A 324 -9.81 7.12 -0.05
N TRP A 325 -10.44 8.01 -0.81
CA TRP A 325 -10.79 7.77 -2.20
C TRP A 325 -9.55 7.85 -3.08
N PHE A 326 -9.40 6.90 -4.01
CA PHE A 326 -8.20 6.80 -4.83
C PHE A 326 -7.98 8.05 -5.71
N TYR A 327 -9.04 8.59 -6.33
CA TYR A 327 -8.96 9.81 -7.13
C TYR A 327 -8.40 11.00 -6.33
N LYS A 328 -8.78 11.14 -5.05
CA LYS A 328 -8.23 12.17 -4.16
C LYS A 328 -6.76 11.92 -3.84
N ALA A 329 -6.37 10.67 -3.59
CA ALA A 329 -4.97 10.32 -3.32
C ALA A 329 -4.05 10.60 -4.51
N ILE A 330 -4.56 10.47 -5.73
CA ILE A 330 -3.87 10.88 -6.95
C ILE A 330 -4.15 12.34 -7.37
N GLN A 331 -4.64 13.17 -6.44
CA GLN A 331 -4.84 14.60 -6.61
C GLN A 331 -5.77 14.98 -7.78
N ARG A 332 -6.81 14.18 -8.01
CA ARG A 332 -7.93 14.53 -8.89
C ARG A 332 -9.06 15.15 -8.06
N GLU A 333 -9.80 16.06 -8.67
CA GLU A 333 -10.94 16.73 -8.02
C GLU A 333 -12.22 15.88 -8.07
N ASN A 334 -12.31 14.97 -9.04
CA ASN A 334 -13.49 14.18 -9.36
C ASN A 334 -13.07 12.86 -10.06
N GLU A 335 -14.06 12.08 -10.49
CA GLU A 335 -13.88 10.76 -11.09
C GLU A 335 -14.07 10.74 -12.62
N ASP A 336 -13.92 11.88 -13.30
CA ASP A 336 -14.11 12.01 -14.76
C ASP A 336 -13.20 11.06 -15.58
N GLU A 337 -12.01 10.71 -15.06
CA GLU A 337 -11.06 9.80 -15.71
C GLU A 337 -11.32 8.31 -15.38
N PHE A 338 -12.34 7.99 -14.57
CA PHE A 338 -12.52 6.67 -13.95
C PHE A 338 -13.66 5.81 -14.53
N ILE A 339 -14.37 6.31 -15.55
CA ILE A 339 -15.54 5.65 -16.17
C ILE A 339 -15.28 4.17 -16.52
N GLU A 340 -14.05 3.80 -16.87
CA GLU A 340 -13.73 2.42 -17.30
C GLU A 340 -13.56 1.39 -16.15
N PHE A 341 -13.42 1.83 -14.89
CA PHE A 341 -12.96 0.94 -13.81
C PHE A 341 -14.04 0.53 -12.79
N TRP A 342 -15.17 1.22 -12.76
CA TRP A 342 -16.17 1.07 -11.70
C TRP A 342 -17.55 0.85 -12.30
N GLU A 343 -17.98 -0.41 -12.35
CA GLU A 343 -19.30 -0.77 -12.85
C GLU A 343 -20.37 -0.70 -11.75
N ASP A 344 -20.00 -0.88 -10.48
CA ASP A 344 -20.95 -1.03 -9.36
C ASP A 344 -21.10 0.21 -8.45
N GLU A 345 -20.27 1.24 -8.65
CA GLU A 345 -20.31 2.48 -7.83
C GLU A 345 -20.77 3.66 -8.67
N GLU A 346 -21.55 4.56 -8.07
CA GLU A 346 -21.90 5.84 -8.69
C GLU A 346 -20.67 6.76 -8.65
N LEU A 347 -20.19 7.15 -9.84
CA LEU A 347 -19.01 7.97 -10.00
C LEU A 347 -19.30 9.45 -9.72
N ASP A 348 -18.39 10.10 -8.98
CA ASP A 348 -18.43 11.53 -8.68
C ASP A 348 -17.95 12.36 -9.88
N PHE A 349 -18.83 12.53 -10.87
CA PHE A 349 -18.54 13.32 -12.08
C PHE A 349 -18.63 14.82 -11.86
N SER A 350 -17.77 15.58 -12.55
CA SER A 350 -17.93 17.02 -12.68
C SER A 350 -19.20 17.39 -13.47
N GLU A 351 -19.70 18.60 -13.27
CA GLU A 351 -20.80 19.13 -14.10
C GLU A 351 -20.46 19.15 -15.59
N GLY A 352 -19.20 19.41 -15.93
CA GLY A 352 -18.72 19.35 -17.31
C GLY A 352 -18.84 17.93 -17.89
N MET A 353 -18.46 16.90 -17.14
CA MET A 353 -18.57 15.52 -17.61
C MET A 353 -20.03 15.07 -17.71
N LYS A 354 -20.90 15.47 -16.77
CA LYS A 354 -22.35 15.21 -16.86
C LYS A 354 -22.96 15.86 -18.12
N GLU A 355 -22.56 17.09 -18.45
CA GLU A 355 -22.98 17.76 -19.67
C GLU A 355 -22.48 17.01 -20.92
N CYS A 356 -21.22 16.55 -20.92
CA CYS A 356 -20.66 15.72 -21.99
C CYS A 356 -21.46 14.43 -22.18
N LEU A 357 -21.75 13.68 -21.12
CA LEU A 357 -22.52 12.43 -21.18
C LEU A 357 -23.92 12.67 -21.78
N SER A 358 -24.59 13.76 -21.39
CA SER A 358 -25.88 14.15 -21.95
C SER A 358 -25.79 14.50 -23.44
N LYS A 359 -24.79 15.29 -23.83
CA LYS A 359 -24.54 15.66 -25.24
C LYS A 359 -24.20 14.45 -26.09
N TRP A 360 -23.40 13.52 -25.58
CA TRP A 360 -23.05 12.29 -26.30
C TRP A 360 -24.27 11.43 -26.56
N ARG A 361 -25.16 11.26 -25.57
CA ARG A 361 -26.45 10.58 -25.75
C ARG A 361 -27.29 11.24 -26.84
N GLU A 362 -27.44 12.57 -26.79
CA GLU A 362 -28.24 13.32 -27.76
C GLU A 362 -27.66 13.23 -29.18
N ARG A 363 -26.34 13.42 -29.32
CA ARG A 363 -25.64 13.34 -30.62
C ARG A 363 -25.71 11.93 -31.19
N PHE A 364 -25.45 10.90 -30.38
CA PHE A 364 -25.50 9.50 -30.81
C PHE A 364 -26.84 9.14 -31.46
N GLY A 365 -27.96 9.56 -30.87
CA GLY A 365 -29.30 9.32 -31.42
C GLY A 365 -29.59 10.05 -32.74
N ARG A 366 -28.77 11.03 -33.14
CA ARG A 366 -28.91 11.81 -34.38
C ARG A 366 -27.97 11.35 -35.50
N ILE A 367 -27.04 10.45 -35.21
CA ILE A 367 -26.07 9.99 -36.21
C ILE A 367 -26.78 9.11 -37.25
N HIS A 368 -26.60 9.47 -38.51
CA HIS A 368 -27.05 8.70 -39.66
C HIS A 368 -25.84 8.03 -40.33
N LEU A 369 -25.97 6.75 -40.66
CA LEU A 369 -24.92 5.98 -41.32
C LEU A 369 -25.01 6.13 -42.84
N GLU A 370 -23.86 6.24 -43.48
CA GLU A 370 -23.72 6.11 -44.93
C GLU A 370 -23.74 4.62 -45.35
N GLU A 371 -24.15 4.32 -46.59
CA GLU A 371 -24.27 2.92 -47.08
C GLU A 371 -22.95 2.14 -47.08
N ALA A 372 -21.81 2.83 -47.17
CA ALA A 372 -20.48 2.23 -47.11
C ALA A 372 -19.65 2.85 -45.98
N PHE A 373 -19.48 2.12 -44.88
CA PHE A 373 -18.71 2.56 -43.71
C PHE A 373 -17.49 1.65 -43.48
N ASP A 374 -16.29 2.24 -43.50
CA ASP A 374 -15.03 1.54 -43.20
C ASP A 374 -14.70 1.63 -41.70
N THR A 375 -15.27 0.72 -40.92
CA THR A 375 -15.08 0.65 -39.46
C THR A 375 -13.60 0.54 -39.09
N GLU A 376 -12.85 -0.33 -39.76
CA GLU A 376 -11.45 -0.59 -39.43
C GLU A 376 -10.57 0.63 -39.75
N GLY A 377 -10.81 1.28 -40.89
CA GLY A 377 -10.14 2.54 -41.25
C GLY A 377 -10.43 3.68 -40.26
N PHE A 378 -11.70 3.86 -39.88
CA PHE A 378 -12.10 4.88 -38.90
C PHE A 378 -11.46 4.64 -37.53
N LEU A 379 -11.55 3.41 -37.03
CA LEU A 379 -10.99 3.02 -35.74
C LEU A 379 -9.46 3.23 -35.74
N THR A 380 -8.77 2.83 -36.81
CA THR A 380 -7.33 3.07 -36.98
C THR A 380 -6.99 4.55 -36.87
N GLN A 381 -7.76 5.41 -37.53
CA GLN A 381 -7.51 6.85 -37.54
C GLN A 381 -7.77 7.48 -36.17
N ILE A 382 -8.82 7.07 -35.46
CA ILE A 382 -9.12 7.52 -34.08
C ILE A 382 -7.98 7.15 -33.13
N VAL A 383 -7.55 5.88 -33.13
CA VAL A 383 -6.47 5.39 -32.25
C VAL A 383 -5.17 6.17 -32.48
N VAL A 384 -4.81 6.38 -33.75
CA VAL A 384 -3.58 7.13 -34.11
C VAL A 384 -3.68 8.61 -33.72
N ASP A 385 -4.83 9.24 -33.91
CA ASP A 385 -5.00 10.66 -33.61
C ASP A 385 -5.07 10.91 -32.10
N LEU A 386 -5.68 10.03 -31.30
CA LEU A 386 -5.71 10.13 -29.84
C LEU A 386 -4.30 10.22 -29.25
N ASP A 387 -3.41 9.34 -29.67
CA ASP A 387 -2.01 9.34 -29.25
C ASP A 387 -1.24 10.54 -29.84
N ARG A 388 -1.18 10.65 -31.17
CA ARG A 388 -0.24 11.57 -31.84
C ARG A 388 -0.72 13.00 -31.94
N VAL A 389 -2.03 13.21 -32.08
CA VAL A 389 -2.63 14.55 -32.26
C VAL A 389 -3.06 15.11 -30.92
N TRP A 390 -3.72 14.32 -30.07
CA TRP A 390 -4.32 14.84 -28.84
C TRP A 390 -3.46 14.61 -27.60
N GLY A 391 -2.52 13.64 -27.62
CA GLY A 391 -1.75 13.29 -26.43
C GLY A 391 -2.62 12.70 -25.33
N CYS A 392 -3.70 12.02 -25.72
CA CYS A 392 -4.54 11.24 -24.83
C CYS A 392 -3.81 9.95 -24.42
N ARG A 393 -4.38 9.23 -23.45
CA ARG A 393 -3.88 7.91 -23.06
C ARG A 393 -3.98 6.93 -24.24
N LEU A 394 -3.13 5.91 -24.23
CA LEU A 394 -3.22 4.79 -25.17
C LEU A 394 -4.57 4.07 -25.06
N VAL A 395 -5.00 3.49 -26.19
CA VAL A 395 -6.30 2.83 -26.31
C VAL A 395 -6.22 1.38 -25.84
N ASP A 396 -7.27 0.90 -25.17
CA ASP A 396 -7.34 -0.50 -24.72
C ASP A 396 -7.53 -1.47 -25.90
N LYS A 397 -6.82 -2.60 -25.86
CA LYS A 397 -6.91 -3.67 -26.85
C LYS A 397 -8.32 -4.29 -26.87
N ALA A 398 -8.99 -4.37 -25.72
CA ALA A 398 -10.35 -4.88 -25.62
C ALA A 398 -11.32 -4.01 -26.43
N PHE A 399 -11.22 -2.68 -26.32
CA PHE A 399 -12.00 -1.74 -27.13
C PHE A 399 -11.85 -2.02 -28.62
N ILE A 400 -10.59 -2.14 -29.09
CA ILE A 400 -10.33 -2.35 -30.52
C ILE A 400 -10.85 -3.70 -30.98
N THR A 401 -10.64 -4.75 -30.18
CA THR A 401 -11.07 -6.11 -30.53
C THR A 401 -12.59 -6.17 -30.64
N GLU A 402 -13.31 -5.62 -29.66
CA GLU A 402 -14.77 -5.60 -29.63
C GLU A 402 -15.35 -4.83 -30.84
N PHE A 403 -14.83 -3.63 -31.13
CA PHE A 403 -15.32 -2.84 -32.26
C PHE A 403 -15.03 -3.49 -33.63
N ILE A 404 -14.01 -4.33 -33.73
CA ILE A 404 -13.73 -5.11 -34.94
C ILE A 404 -14.65 -6.33 -35.05
N GLU A 405 -14.95 -7.01 -33.94
CA GLU A 405 -15.89 -8.13 -33.88
C GLU A 405 -17.32 -7.69 -34.25
N HIS A 406 -17.71 -6.48 -33.84
CA HIS A 406 -19.02 -5.88 -34.12
C HIS A 406 -18.99 -4.84 -35.26
N LYS A 407 -18.00 -4.93 -36.17
CA LYS A 407 -17.77 -3.90 -37.21
C LYS A 407 -18.94 -3.62 -38.14
N ASP A 408 -19.82 -4.61 -38.31
CA ASP A 408 -20.97 -4.56 -39.22
C ASP A 408 -22.25 -4.09 -38.51
N GLU A 409 -22.21 -3.90 -37.19
CA GLU A 409 -23.33 -3.43 -36.38
C GLU A 409 -23.42 -1.90 -36.35
N ASP A 410 -24.63 -1.38 -36.51
CA ASP A 410 -24.85 0.05 -36.72
C ASP A 410 -24.48 0.90 -35.50
N ASP A 411 -24.72 0.40 -34.28
CA ASP A 411 -24.44 1.16 -33.07
C ASP A 411 -22.94 1.34 -32.80
N TYR A 412 -22.12 0.34 -33.15
CA TYR A 412 -20.66 0.45 -33.12
C TYR A 412 -20.14 1.44 -34.16
N LYS A 413 -20.69 1.44 -35.38
CA LYS A 413 -20.35 2.42 -36.43
C LYS A 413 -20.71 3.84 -36.00
N LYS A 414 -21.92 4.03 -35.43
CA LYS A 414 -22.35 5.33 -34.88
C LYS A 414 -21.46 5.80 -33.75
N ALA A 415 -20.99 4.91 -32.88
CA ALA A 415 -20.09 5.29 -31.80
C ALA A 415 -18.74 5.79 -32.31
N LEU A 416 -18.19 5.18 -33.36
CA LEU A 416 -16.98 5.70 -34.02
C LEU A 416 -17.21 7.05 -34.69
N LEU A 417 -18.37 7.26 -35.31
CA LEU A 417 -18.74 8.55 -35.87
C LEU A 417 -18.89 9.63 -34.80
N LEU A 418 -19.55 9.33 -33.69
CA LEU A 418 -19.68 10.24 -32.54
C LEU A 418 -18.29 10.68 -32.06
N TYR A 419 -17.39 9.71 -31.92
CA TYR A 419 -16.01 9.96 -31.51
C TYR A 419 -15.31 10.89 -32.52
N ARG A 420 -15.46 10.60 -33.82
CA ARG A 420 -14.84 11.40 -34.88
C ARG A 420 -15.39 12.82 -34.94
N GLU A 421 -16.71 13.00 -34.83
CA GLU A 421 -17.34 14.31 -34.75
C GLU A 421 -16.80 15.13 -33.59
N PHE A 422 -16.61 14.51 -32.43
CA PHE A 422 -16.04 15.18 -31.27
C PHE A 422 -14.57 15.58 -31.46
N MET A 423 -13.75 14.73 -32.10
CA MET A 423 -12.35 15.06 -32.41
C MET A 423 -12.24 16.16 -33.47
N ASP A 424 -13.12 16.15 -34.47
CA ASP A 424 -13.11 17.11 -35.58
C ASP A 424 -13.99 18.35 -35.31
N GLU A 425 -14.51 18.50 -34.09
CA GLU A 425 -15.24 19.69 -33.66
C GLU A 425 -14.38 20.93 -33.93
N ASP A 426 -15.02 21.95 -34.51
CA ASP A 426 -14.41 23.21 -34.96
C ASP A 426 -13.52 23.16 -36.21
N THR A 427 -13.24 21.99 -36.79
CA THR A 427 -12.47 21.90 -38.06
C THR A 427 -13.15 22.62 -39.22
N ALA A 428 -14.48 22.74 -39.19
CA ALA A 428 -15.27 23.44 -40.20
C ALA A 428 -14.98 24.95 -40.29
N TYR A 429 -14.42 25.56 -39.24
CA TYR A 429 -14.01 26.97 -39.25
C TYR A 429 -12.73 27.23 -40.04
N PHE A 430 -12.00 26.17 -40.44
CA PHE A 430 -10.73 26.25 -41.17
C PHE A 430 -10.80 25.47 -42.49
N PRO A 431 -11.68 25.87 -43.44
CA PRO A 431 -11.90 25.14 -44.69
C PRO A 431 -10.66 25.07 -45.59
N GLU A 432 -9.67 25.95 -45.38
CA GLU A 432 -8.39 25.96 -46.08
C GLU A 432 -7.41 24.87 -45.61
N LEU A 433 -7.66 24.26 -44.45
CA LEU A 433 -6.82 23.21 -43.87
C LEU A 433 -7.48 21.84 -44.04
N THR A 434 -6.68 20.79 -44.19
CA THR A 434 -7.19 19.44 -43.94
C THR A 434 -7.59 19.33 -42.47
N LYS A 435 -8.60 18.50 -42.14
CA LYS A 435 -9.02 18.27 -40.75
C LYS A 435 -7.85 17.96 -39.81
N LYS A 436 -6.90 17.14 -40.28
CA LYS A 436 -5.69 16.79 -39.53
C LYS A 436 -4.79 18.01 -39.27
N GLN A 437 -4.58 18.88 -40.26
CA GLN A 437 -3.82 20.11 -40.09
C GLN A 437 -4.53 21.08 -39.15
N ALA A 438 -5.84 21.26 -39.29
CA ALA A 438 -6.63 22.10 -38.38
C ALA A 438 -6.50 21.61 -36.92
N ASN A 439 -6.64 20.31 -36.70
CA ASN A 439 -6.47 19.70 -35.37
C ASN A 439 -5.07 19.92 -34.82
N GLN A 440 -4.03 19.64 -35.60
CA GLN A 440 -2.63 19.70 -35.14
C GLN A 440 -2.11 21.13 -34.93
N TRP A 441 -2.48 22.06 -35.81
CA TRP A 441 -1.86 23.39 -35.85
C TRP A 441 -2.67 24.46 -35.12
N VAL A 442 -3.99 24.27 -35.00
CA VAL A 442 -4.89 25.31 -34.46
C VAL A 442 -5.70 24.78 -33.28
N ILE A 443 -6.55 23.77 -33.49
CA ILE A 443 -7.58 23.40 -32.51
C ILE A 443 -6.97 22.84 -31.23
N ARG A 444 -5.96 21.95 -31.32
CA ARG A 444 -5.31 21.39 -30.13
C ARG A 444 -4.79 22.47 -29.17
N GLY A 445 -4.25 23.56 -29.71
CA GLY A 445 -3.71 24.67 -28.90
C GLY A 445 -4.77 25.53 -28.23
N ASN A 446 -6.01 25.48 -28.74
CA ASN A 446 -7.14 26.26 -28.24
C ASN A 446 -8.09 25.47 -27.32
N ARG A 447 -7.99 24.13 -27.30
CA ARG A 447 -8.78 23.29 -26.39
C ARG A 447 -8.31 23.44 -24.95
N ASN A 448 -9.26 23.43 -24.03
CA ASN A 448 -8.98 23.45 -22.61
C ASN A 448 -8.55 22.05 -22.13
N ARG A 449 -8.02 21.95 -20.91
CA ARG A 449 -7.57 20.67 -20.34
C ARG A 449 -8.69 19.63 -20.23
N PHE A 450 -9.91 20.06 -19.91
CA PHE A 450 -11.06 19.20 -19.73
C PHE A 450 -11.48 18.52 -21.04
N ASP A 451 -11.31 19.16 -22.20
CA ASP A 451 -11.64 18.53 -23.50
C ASP A 451 -10.86 17.24 -23.74
N PHE A 452 -9.59 17.18 -23.32
CA PHE A 452 -8.76 15.97 -23.40
C PHE A 452 -9.19 14.88 -22.41
N THR A 453 -9.69 15.30 -21.24
CA THR A 453 -10.32 14.39 -20.27
C THR A 453 -11.63 13.84 -20.84
N ALA A 454 -12.47 14.67 -21.47
CA ALA A 454 -13.69 14.25 -22.14
C ALA A 454 -13.43 13.29 -23.30
N MET A 455 -12.39 13.50 -24.12
CA MET A 455 -11.98 12.52 -25.16
C MET A 455 -11.62 11.18 -24.53
N SER A 456 -10.76 11.20 -23.51
CA SER A 456 -10.36 9.97 -22.79
C SER A 456 -11.57 9.29 -22.12
N GLY A 457 -12.50 10.08 -21.60
CA GLY A 457 -13.75 9.64 -20.98
C GLY A 457 -14.71 8.98 -21.97
N LEU A 458 -14.81 9.49 -23.20
CA LEU A 458 -15.61 8.83 -24.24
C LEU A 458 -15.04 7.45 -24.59
N GLN A 459 -13.70 7.33 -24.66
CA GLN A 459 -13.08 6.01 -24.84
C GLN A 459 -13.40 5.08 -23.66
N SER A 460 -13.29 5.57 -22.42
CA SER A 460 -13.65 4.81 -21.22
C SER A 460 -15.10 4.36 -21.23
N LEU A 461 -16.02 5.24 -21.63
CA LEU A 461 -17.44 4.95 -21.75
C LEU A 461 -17.69 3.82 -22.74
N LEU A 462 -17.03 3.85 -23.91
CA LEU A 462 -17.23 2.83 -24.93
C LEU A 462 -16.68 1.45 -24.52
N ILE A 463 -15.78 1.38 -23.54
CA ILE A 463 -15.27 0.13 -22.95
C ILE A 463 -16.18 -0.39 -21.83
N ASN A 464 -16.74 0.50 -21.02
CA ASN A 464 -17.60 0.11 -19.91
C ASN A 464 -18.99 -0.25 -20.44
N HIS A 465 -19.28 -1.54 -20.62
CA HIS A 465 -20.53 -2.03 -21.20
C HIS A 465 -21.78 -1.53 -20.46
N LYS A 466 -21.73 -1.45 -19.12
CA LYS A 466 -22.86 -0.98 -18.33
C LYS A 466 -23.14 0.50 -18.59
N HIS A 467 -22.14 1.37 -18.45
CA HIS A 467 -22.32 2.80 -18.69
C HIS A 467 -22.58 3.11 -20.16
N ARG A 468 -21.96 2.36 -21.09
CA ARG A 468 -22.25 2.45 -22.52
C ARG A 468 -23.72 2.18 -22.79
N TYR A 469 -24.26 1.11 -22.22
CA TYR A 469 -25.67 0.78 -22.35
C TYR A 469 -26.57 1.85 -21.71
N GLU A 470 -26.25 2.33 -20.51
CA GLU A 470 -27.02 3.39 -19.83
C GLU A 470 -27.04 4.72 -20.61
N ILE A 471 -25.96 5.07 -21.30
CA ILE A 471 -25.81 6.36 -21.98
C ILE A 471 -26.21 6.29 -23.46
N LEU A 472 -25.77 5.26 -24.19
CA LEU A 472 -25.91 5.12 -25.64
C LEU A 472 -26.91 4.03 -26.05
N GLY A 473 -27.25 3.09 -25.16
CA GLY A 473 -28.29 2.09 -25.40
C GLY A 473 -27.82 0.74 -25.97
N PHE A 474 -26.51 0.45 -25.99
CA PHE A 474 -25.95 -0.81 -26.51
C PHE A 474 -24.68 -1.29 -25.79
#